data_AF-A0A2V7CAW8-F1
#
_entry.id   AF-A0A2V7CAW8-F1
#
_cell.length_a   1.000
_cell.length_b   1.000
_cell.length_c   1.000
_cell.angle_alpha   90.00
_cell.angle_beta   90.00
_cell.angle_gamma   90.00
#
_symmetry.space_group_name_H-M   'P 1'
#
loop_
_entity.id
_entity.type
_entity.pdbx_description
1 polymer ?
#
loop_
_entity_poly.entity_id
_entity_poly.type
_entity_poly.pdbx_seq_one_letter_code
_entity_poly.pdbx_strand_id
1 'polypeptide(L)'
;MKLGPPVLALVLLGAVTVLAPLAYATPPDPTWITGFWDDNDHDDVIFLITSDVGAVAPHLIRDRNPVHVVVSALSQTAERPVRSRARSSPPTRAPPVRRGSV
;
A
#
# COMPACT_ATOMS: atom_id res chain seq x y z
N MET A 1 25.51 -18.12 4.02
CA MET A 1 26.64 -17.45 3.35
C MET A 1 26.24 -16.01 3.07
N LYS A 2 26.91 -15.01 3.64
CA LYS A 2 26.63 -13.59 3.34
C LYS A 2 27.28 -13.27 1.98
N LEU A 3 26.50 -12.91 0.97
CA LEU A 3 27.06 -12.40 -0.28
C LEU A 3 27.80 -11.09 0.03
N GLY A 4 29.05 -11.00 -0.37
CA GLY A 4 29.80 -9.74 -0.27
C GLY A 4 29.23 -8.69 -1.23
N PRO A 5 29.44 -7.38 -0.95
CA PRO A 5 29.00 -6.29 -1.81
C PRO A 5 29.37 -6.45 -3.30
N PRO A 6 30.57 -6.94 -3.70
CA PRO A 6 30.88 -7.13 -5.13
C PRO A 6 30.08 -8.26 -5.77
N VAL A 7 29.79 -9.33 -5.03
CA VAL A 7 28.97 -10.44 -5.53
C VAL A 7 27.53 -9.97 -5.71
N LEU A 8 27.00 -9.20 -4.76
CA LEU A 8 25.68 -8.58 -4.88
C LEU A 8 25.62 -7.64 -6.10
N ALA A 9 26.65 -6.81 -6.31
CA ALA A 9 26.71 -5.90 -7.46
C ALA A 9 26.72 -6.66 -8.79
N LEU A 10 27.47 -7.76 -8.89
CA LEU A 10 27.49 -8.60 -10.09
C LEU A 10 26.14 -9.28 -10.35
N VAL A 11 25.49 -9.78 -9.30
CA VAL A 11 24.15 -10.37 -9.38
C VAL A 11 23.12 -9.33 -9.84
N LEU A 12 23.15 -8.12 -9.26
CA LEU A 12 22.26 -7.03 -9.65
C LEU A 12 22.51 -6.60 -11.10
N LEU A 13 23.77 -6.48 -11.50
CA LEU A 13 24.12 -6.15 -12.88
C LEU A 13 23.61 -7.21 -13.85
N GLY A 14 23.84 -8.49 -13.56
CA GLY A 14 23.33 -9.61 -14.37
C GLY A 14 21.81 -9.66 -14.42
N ALA A 15 21.13 -9.39 -13.30
CA ALA A 15 19.68 -9.30 -13.26
C ALA A 15 19.18 -8.18 -14.17
N VAL A 16 19.67 -6.94 -14.00
CA VAL A 16 19.22 -5.79 -14.79
C VAL A 16 19.46 -5.99 -16.30
N THR A 17 20.55 -6.66 -16.69
CA THR A 17 20.84 -6.93 -18.11
C THR A 17 19.98 -8.03 -18.71
N VAL A 18 19.61 -9.06 -17.93
CA VAL A 18 18.90 -10.24 -18.43
C VAL A 18 17.38 -10.13 -18.28
N LEU A 19 16.85 -9.36 -17.31
CA LEU A 19 15.41 -9.23 -17.08
C LEU A 19 14.65 -8.73 -18.33
N ALA A 20 15.17 -7.72 -19.02
CA ALA A 20 14.51 -7.15 -20.19
C ALA A 20 14.35 -8.16 -21.36
N PRO A 21 15.40 -8.81 -21.88
CA PRO A 21 15.24 -9.78 -22.96
C PRO A 21 14.40 -11.00 -22.55
N LEU A 22 14.41 -11.40 -21.27
CA LEU A 22 13.52 -12.46 -20.78
C LEU A 22 12.04 -12.04 -20.83
N ALA A 23 11.72 -10.81 -20.43
CA ALA A 23 10.36 -10.29 -20.48
C ALA A 23 9.79 -10.18 -21.90
N TYR A 24 10.66 -10.06 -22.91
CA TYR A 24 10.28 -10.05 -24.33
C TYR A 24 10.45 -11.41 -25.02
N ALA A 25 10.84 -12.47 -24.30
CA ALA A 25 10.86 -13.83 -24.85
C ALA A 25 9.43 -14.27 -25.24
N THR A 26 9.27 -15.17 -26.21
CA THR A 26 7.95 -15.46 -26.80
C THR A 26 7.18 -16.53 -26.01
N PRO A 27 5.91 -16.28 -25.58
CA PRO A 27 5.19 -15.00 -25.66
C PRO A 27 5.68 -14.02 -24.57
N PRO A 28 5.74 -12.70 -24.86
CA PRO A 28 6.18 -11.72 -23.88
C PRO A 28 5.43 -11.84 -22.56
N ASP A 29 6.11 -11.57 -21.46
CA ASP A 29 5.51 -11.58 -20.14
C ASP A 29 4.29 -10.64 -20.12
N PRO A 30 3.14 -11.07 -19.58
CA PRO A 30 1.96 -10.24 -19.53
C PRO A 30 2.23 -8.93 -18.79
N THR A 31 1.97 -7.81 -19.45
CA THR A 31 2.03 -6.48 -18.83
C THR A 31 0.89 -6.24 -17.84
N TRP A 32 -0.08 -7.15 -17.80
CA TRP A 32 -1.26 -7.10 -16.94
C TRP A 32 -1.71 -8.48 -16.50
N ILE A 33 -1.92 -8.63 -15.19
CA ILE A 33 -2.48 -9.80 -14.53
C ILE A 33 -3.68 -9.28 -13.72
N THR A 34 -4.88 -9.79 -14.04
CA THR A 34 -6.12 -9.37 -13.35
C THR A 34 -6.06 -9.76 -11.88
N GLY A 35 -6.54 -8.89 -10.97
CA GLY A 35 -6.49 -9.12 -9.53
C GLY A 35 -5.13 -8.85 -8.87
N PHE A 36 -4.07 -8.56 -9.63
CA PHE A 36 -2.75 -8.25 -9.09
C PHE A 36 -2.39 -6.77 -9.18
N TRP A 37 -2.84 -6.09 -10.26
CA TRP A 37 -2.48 -4.69 -10.56
C TRP A 37 -3.69 -3.75 -10.61
N ASP A 38 -4.85 -4.20 -10.14
CA ASP A 38 -6.14 -3.52 -10.25
C ASP A 38 -6.56 -2.72 -9.00
N ASP A 39 -5.62 -2.45 -8.08
CA ASP A 39 -5.87 -1.70 -6.83
C ASP A 39 -6.86 -2.40 -5.88
N ASN A 40 -7.01 -3.72 -6.03
CA ASN A 40 -7.93 -4.54 -5.23
C ASN A 40 -7.16 -5.40 -4.20
N ASP A 41 -6.02 -4.92 -3.70
CA ASP A 41 -5.26 -5.55 -2.62
C ASP A 41 -5.60 -4.97 -1.23
N HIS A 42 -6.63 -4.11 -1.15
CA HIS A 42 -7.21 -3.53 0.06
C HIS A 42 -6.34 -2.51 0.80
N ASP A 43 -5.34 -1.93 0.14
CA ASP A 43 -4.58 -0.82 0.70
C ASP A 43 -5.46 0.43 0.98
N ASP A 44 -6.53 0.62 0.19
CA ASP A 44 -7.59 1.60 0.38
C ASP A 44 -8.33 1.46 1.71
N VAL A 45 -8.65 0.23 2.12
CA VAL A 45 -9.27 -0.10 3.42
C VAL A 45 -8.32 0.23 4.57
N ILE A 46 -7.04 -0.14 4.44
CA ILE A 46 -6.01 0.17 5.43
C ILE A 46 -5.81 1.70 5.54
N PHE A 47 -5.80 2.39 4.41
CA PHE A 47 -5.72 3.83 4.35
C PHE A 47 -6.93 4.51 5.01
N LEU A 48 -8.14 4.00 4.77
CA LEU A 48 -9.37 4.48 5.40
C LEU A 48 -9.30 4.33 6.93
N ILE A 49 -8.98 3.14 7.44
CA ILE A 49 -8.91 2.86 8.88
C ILE A 49 -7.86 3.75 9.56
N THR A 50 -6.66 3.83 8.99
CA THR A 50 -5.56 4.61 9.60
C THR A 50 -5.81 6.12 9.54
N SER A 51 -6.52 6.59 8.52
CA SER A 51 -6.90 8.00 8.41
C SER A 51 -8.06 8.37 9.33
N ASP A 52 -9.01 7.45 9.55
CA ASP A 52 -10.18 7.66 10.42
C ASP A 52 -9.81 7.64 11.92
N VAL A 53 -8.91 6.74 12.34
CA VAL A 53 -8.38 6.71 13.72
C VAL A 53 -7.61 8.00 14.07
N GLY A 54 -7.02 8.69 13.08
CA GLY A 54 -6.40 10.00 13.26
C GLY A 54 -7.39 11.18 13.28
N ALA A 55 -8.66 10.95 12.93
CA ALA A 55 -9.71 11.96 12.77
C ALA A 55 -10.78 11.92 13.87
N VAL A 56 -10.46 11.39 15.07
CA VAL A 56 -11.37 11.44 16.22
C VAL A 56 -11.63 12.90 16.61
N ALA A 57 -12.72 13.47 16.10
CA ALA A 57 -13.26 14.72 16.61
C ALA A 57 -13.68 14.52 18.07
N PRO A 58 -13.49 15.50 18.99
CA PRO A 58 -13.96 15.38 20.35
C PRO A 58 -15.48 15.20 20.33
N HIS A 59 -15.93 13.97 20.56
CA HIS A 59 -17.35 13.69 20.69
C HIS A 59 -17.79 14.25 22.04
N LEU A 60 -18.64 15.28 22.01
CA LEU A 60 -19.37 15.70 23.21
C LEU A 60 -20.37 14.58 23.53
N ILE A 61 -19.96 13.64 24.39
CA ILE A 61 -20.82 12.57 24.86
C ILE A 61 -21.92 13.21 25.73
N ARG A 62 -23.12 13.35 25.16
CA ARG A 62 -24.35 13.62 25.89
C ARG A 62 -25.28 12.42 25.67
N ASP A 63 -24.97 11.32 26.37
CA ASP A 63 -25.95 10.55 27.14
C ASP A 63 -25.28 9.39 27.86
N ARG A 64 -25.60 9.28 29.16
CA ARG A 64 -25.03 8.34 30.12
C ARG A 64 -25.62 6.94 29.89
N ASN A 65 -24.79 6.01 29.42
CA ASN A 65 -24.84 4.64 29.91
C ASN A 65 -23.40 4.17 30.17
N PRO A 66 -22.99 3.92 31.42
CA PRO A 66 -21.62 3.53 31.71
C PRO A 66 -21.36 2.10 31.24
N VAL A 67 -20.77 1.94 30.06
CA VAL A 67 -20.09 0.70 29.70
C VAL A 67 -18.76 0.70 30.47
N HIS A 68 -18.66 -0.14 31.50
CA HIS A 68 -17.41 -0.32 32.24
C HIS A 68 -16.41 -1.09 31.36
N VAL A 69 -15.67 -0.37 30.52
CA VAL A 69 -14.47 -0.91 29.88
C VAL A 69 -13.30 -0.65 30.81
N VAL A 70 -12.75 -1.72 31.41
CA VAL A 70 -11.49 -1.63 32.16
C VAL A 70 -10.35 -1.48 31.14
N VAL A 71 -10.08 -0.24 30.75
CA VAL A 71 -8.84 0.11 30.05
C VAL A 71 -7.86 0.58 31.13
N SER A 72 -6.74 -0.12 31.27
CA SER A 72 -5.61 0.38 32.07
C SER A 72 -5.30 1.80 31.60
N ALA A 73 -5.41 2.77 32.50
CA ALA A 73 -5.15 4.18 32.20
C ALA A 73 -3.65 4.39 31.99
N LEU A 74 -3.18 4.10 30.78
CA LEU A 74 -1.96 4.70 30.29
C LEU A 74 -2.27 6.19 30.09
N SER A 75 -1.49 7.07 30.71
CA SER A 75 -1.58 8.51 30.46
C SER A 75 -1.58 8.75 28.96
N GLN A 76 -2.74 9.10 28.40
CA GLN A 76 -2.82 9.61 27.05
C GLN A 76 -2.11 10.96 27.08
N THR A 77 -0.84 10.97 26.68
CA THR A 77 -0.20 12.20 26.23
C THR A 77 -1.13 12.81 25.20
N ALA A 78 -1.55 14.06 25.43
CA ALA A 78 -2.39 14.79 24.50
C ALA A 78 -1.63 14.92 23.17
N GLU A 79 -1.79 13.93 22.29
CA GLU A 79 -1.25 13.98 20.95
C GLU A 79 -2.08 15.01 20.20
N ARG A 80 -1.44 16.13 19.88
CA ARG A 80 -2.07 17.22 19.15
C ARG A 80 -2.52 16.64 17.80
N PRO A 81 -3.80 16.74 17.39
CA PRO A 81 -4.25 16.20 16.12
C PRO A 81 -3.41 16.80 15.00
N VAL A 82 -2.53 16.01 14.40
CA VAL A 82 -1.81 16.41 13.21
C VAL A 82 -2.84 16.37 12.10
N ARG A 83 -3.06 17.51 11.42
CA ARG A 83 -3.91 17.55 10.23
C ARG A 83 -3.30 16.62 9.19
N SER A 84 -3.87 15.44 9.07
CA SER A 84 -3.51 14.49 8.02
C SER A 84 -4.15 14.94 6.73
N ARG A 85 -3.33 15.31 5.74
CA ARG A 85 -3.82 15.55 4.38
C ARG A 85 -4.15 14.20 3.79
N ALA A 86 -5.38 14.01 3.31
CA ALA A 86 -5.72 12.86 2.48
C ALA A 86 -4.70 12.77 1.34
N ARG A 87 -3.85 11.74 1.38
CA ARG A 87 -2.96 11.42 0.27
C ARG A 87 -3.84 10.76 -0.77
N SER A 88 -3.86 11.32 -1.98
CA SER A 88 -4.43 10.63 -3.13
C SER A 88 -3.61 9.37 -3.36
N SER A 89 -4.27 8.23 -3.57
CA SER A 89 -3.61 7.10 -4.21
C SER A 89 -3.09 7.57 -5.58
N PRO A 90 -1.86 7.18 -5.97
CA PRO A 90 -1.40 7.38 -7.33
C PRO A 90 -2.40 6.75 -8.31
N PRO A 91 -2.60 7.32 -9.51
CA PRO A 91 -3.48 6.70 -10.50
C PRO A 91 -3.00 5.27 -10.81
N THR A 92 -3.87 4.29 -10.57
CA THR A 92 -3.65 2.88 -10.91
C THR A 92 -3.39 2.76 -12.40
N ARG A 93 -2.46 1.87 -12.80
CA ARG A 93 -2.30 1.55 -14.21
C ARG A 93 -3.59 0.88 -14.68
N ALA A 94 -4.27 1.46 -15.66
CA ALA A 94 -5.40 0.80 -16.28
C ALA A 94 -4.91 -0.44 -17.06
N PRO A 95 -5.74 -1.48 -17.21
CA PRO A 95 -5.42 -2.61 -18.08
C PRO A 95 -5.04 -2.13 -19.49
N PRO A 96 -4.05 -2.77 -20.14
CA PRO A 96 -3.69 -2.44 -21.51
C PRO A 96 -4.88 -2.65 -22.44
N VAL A 97 -5.16 -1.68 -23.29
CA VAL A 97 -6.20 -1.79 -24.32
C VAL A 97 -5.81 -2.93 -25.27
N ARG A 98 -6.63 -3.99 -25.31
CA ARG A 98 -6.50 -5.03 -26.33
C ARG A 98 -6.72 -4.38 -27.69
N ARG A 99 -5.66 -4.23 -28.51
CA ARG A 99 -5.82 -3.84 -29.92
C ARG A 99 -6.65 -4.94 -30.60
N GLY A 100 -7.89 -4.62 -30.94
CA GLY A 100 -8.73 -5.47 -31.77
C GLY A 100 -8.13 -5.58 -33.17
N SER A 101 -7.89 -6.79 -33.63
CA SER A 101 -7.67 -7.10 -35.04
C SER A 101 -9.01 -7.08 -35.76
N VAL A 102 -9.30 -6.00 -36.47
CA VAL A 102 -10.25 -5.94 -37.60
C VAL A 102 -9.58 -5.15 -38.71
#